data_AF-A0A7J4J219-F1
#
_entry.id   AF-A0A7J4J219-F1
#
_cell.length_a   1.000
_cell.length_b   1.000
_cell.length_c   1.000
_cell.angle_alpha   90.00
_cell.angle_beta   90.00
_cell.angle_gamma   90.00
#
_symmetry.space_group_name_H-M   'P 1'
#
loop_
_entity.id
_entity.type
_entity.pdbx_description
1 polymer ?
#
loop_
_entity_poly.entity_id
_entity_poly.type
_entity_poly.pdbx_seq_one_letter_code
_entity_poly.pdbx_strand_id
1 'polypeptide(L)'
;MRFSIEDFLLDTLYACLHYPFGLQRPAVVRGYFADTSEGMYQRILFEELCVLGFRRTSFQMIFPDQTAGLVRAEHDSDLETHIRFYSDGVIAAEVEHGRMSLGHWRGERYSSTKIVDTILDTELNYLPSDVREGIRNQFAVRDYDCLRSHDSEANKWSIRRALKIAAGASVVTVQYPFTILGAV
;
A
#
# COMPACT_ATOMS: atom_id res chain seq x y z
N MET A 1 -5.77 -6.05 -21.18
CA MET A 1 -6.82 -5.00 -21.12
C MET A 1 -6.19 -3.67 -21.52
N ARG A 2 -6.80 -2.86 -22.40
CA ARG A 2 -6.26 -1.52 -22.71
C ARG A 2 -6.77 -0.55 -21.67
N PHE A 3 -5.89 -0.11 -20.79
CA PHE A 3 -6.18 0.87 -19.74
C PHE A 3 -6.24 2.27 -20.36
N SER A 4 -7.31 3.01 -20.10
CA SER A 4 -7.40 4.41 -20.48
C SER A 4 -6.82 5.30 -19.38
N ILE A 5 -6.22 6.43 -19.76
CA ILE A 5 -5.74 7.44 -18.80
C ILE A 5 -6.91 7.99 -17.98
N GLU A 6 -8.10 8.06 -18.57
CA GLU A 6 -9.31 8.57 -17.91
C GLU A 6 -9.71 7.71 -16.71
N ASP A 7 -9.67 6.38 -16.86
CA ASP A 7 -10.05 5.47 -15.78
C ASP A 7 -9.06 5.54 -14.60
N PHE A 8 -7.75 5.66 -14.88
CA PHE A 8 -6.73 5.86 -13.85
C PHE A 8 -6.91 7.19 -13.09
N LEU A 9 -7.26 8.25 -13.82
CA LEU A 9 -7.53 9.57 -13.23
C LEU A 9 -8.77 9.55 -12.33
N LEU A 10 -9.84 8.84 -12.73
CA LEU A 10 -11.06 8.70 -11.93
C LEU A 10 -10.84 7.87 -10.66
N ASP A 11 -10.05 6.80 -10.74
CA ASP A 11 -9.72 5.97 -9.58
C ASP A 11 -8.82 6.74 -8.61
N THR A 12 -7.82 7.46 -9.13
CA THR A 12 -6.99 8.37 -8.33
C THR A 12 -7.84 9.47 -7.68
N LEU A 13 -8.75 10.12 -8.42
CA LEU A 13 -9.62 11.16 -7.87
C LEU A 13 -10.49 10.62 -6.73
N TYR A 14 -11.05 9.41 -6.87
CA TYR A 14 -11.77 8.74 -5.80
C TYR A 14 -10.90 8.53 -4.56
N ALA A 15 -9.67 8.05 -4.75
CA ALA A 15 -8.70 7.89 -3.67
C ALA A 15 -8.51 9.18 -2.87
N CYS A 16 -8.45 10.30 -3.58
CA CYS A 16 -8.12 11.58 -3.00
C CYS A 16 -9.29 12.21 -2.26
N LEU A 17 -10.52 11.90 -2.68
CA LEU A 17 -11.76 12.34 -2.03
C LEU A 17 -12.08 11.51 -0.78
N HIS A 18 -11.78 10.21 -0.80
CA HIS A 18 -12.14 9.28 0.27
C HIS A 18 -10.99 8.96 1.24
N TYR A 19 -9.74 9.12 0.79
CA TYR A 19 -8.54 8.78 1.57
C TYR A 19 -7.51 9.92 1.50
N PRO A 20 -7.81 11.09 2.08
CA PRO A 20 -6.96 12.27 1.92
C PRO A 20 -5.55 12.06 2.50
N PHE A 21 -5.37 11.18 3.47
CA PHE A 21 -4.05 10.87 4.01
C PHE A 21 -3.26 9.86 3.18
N GLY A 22 -3.88 9.30 2.13
CA GLY A 22 -3.56 8.00 1.58
C GLY A 22 -2.67 7.96 0.34
N LEU A 23 -2.09 9.08 -0.12
CA LEU A 23 -1.32 9.03 -1.36
C LEU A 23 0.17 8.78 -1.15
N GLN A 24 0.84 9.53 -0.25
CA GLN A 24 2.29 9.42 -0.02
C GLN A 24 2.71 10.02 1.33
N ARG A 25 3.24 9.19 2.25
CA ARG A 25 3.97 9.62 3.45
C ARG A 25 5.36 8.98 3.47
N PRO A 26 6.43 9.72 3.16
CA PRO A 26 7.79 9.17 3.10
C PRO A 26 8.25 8.42 4.35
N ALA A 27 7.77 8.83 5.53
CA ALA A 27 8.03 8.15 6.80
C ALA A 27 7.51 6.69 6.79
N VAL A 28 6.28 6.48 6.31
CA VAL A 28 5.64 5.16 6.20
C VAL A 28 6.35 4.29 5.17
N VAL A 29 6.82 4.88 4.07
CA VAL A 29 7.58 4.16 3.04
C VAL A 29 8.91 3.64 3.61
N ARG A 30 9.59 4.43 4.43
CA ARG A 30 10.87 4.02 5.03
C ARG A 30 10.69 2.94 6.10
N GLY A 31 9.56 2.97 6.80
CA GLY A 31 9.25 2.14 7.95
C GLY A 31 9.87 2.75 9.20
N TYR A 32 9.03 3.20 10.13
CA TYR A 32 9.46 3.72 11.43
C TYR A 32 8.84 2.87 12.52
N PHE A 33 9.64 2.32 13.44
CA PHE A 33 9.15 1.46 14.51
C PHE A 33 9.59 2.03 15.85
N ALA A 34 8.66 2.11 16.80
CA ALA A 34 8.92 2.58 18.16
C ALA A 34 9.98 1.71 18.85
N ASP A 35 10.68 2.28 19.82
CA ASP A 35 11.65 1.55 20.66
C ASP A 35 10.93 0.83 21.82
N THR A 36 10.01 -0.07 21.45
CA THR A 36 9.25 -0.93 22.37
C THR A 36 9.39 -2.40 21.95
N SER A 37 8.90 -3.33 22.77
CA SER A 37 8.84 -4.76 22.43
C SER A 37 8.08 -5.00 21.12
N GLU A 38 6.93 -4.35 20.96
CA GLU A 38 6.08 -4.46 19.76
C GLU A 38 6.84 -3.91 18.55
N GLY A 39 7.41 -2.71 18.67
CA GLY A 39 8.17 -2.08 17.60
C GLY A 39 9.40 -2.89 17.18
N MET A 40 10.07 -3.58 18.11
CA MET A 40 11.15 -4.52 17.81
C MET A 40 10.64 -5.70 16.95
N TYR A 41 9.57 -6.37 17.36
CA TYR A 41 8.99 -7.48 16.60
C TYR A 41 8.51 -7.05 15.20
N GLN A 42 7.86 -5.89 15.10
CA GLN A 42 7.46 -5.31 13.81
C GLN A 42 8.66 -5.05 12.90
N ARG A 43 9.75 -4.51 13.45
CA ARG A 43 11.00 -4.26 12.70
C ARG A 43 11.61 -5.55 12.17
N ILE A 44 11.71 -6.58 13.02
CA ILE A 44 12.21 -7.91 12.62
C ILE A 44 11.37 -8.44 11.45
N LEU A 45 10.03 -8.52 11.61
CA LEU A 45 9.17 -9.03 10.55
C LEU A 45 9.31 -8.20 9.26
N PHE A 46 9.34 -6.88 9.37
CA PHE A 46 9.47 -5.98 8.22
C PHE A 46 10.77 -6.23 7.43
N GLU A 47 11.89 -6.40 8.11
CA GLU A 47 13.19 -6.66 7.48
C GLU A 47 13.22 -8.02 6.79
N GLU A 48 12.70 -9.06 7.46
CA GLU A 48 12.65 -10.41 6.92
C GLU A 48 11.73 -10.50 5.68
N LEU A 49 10.55 -9.86 5.72
CA LEU A 49 9.66 -9.79 4.57
C LEU A 49 10.32 -9.08 3.38
N CYS A 50 11.14 -8.05 3.61
CA CYS A 50 11.90 -7.42 2.54
C CYS A 50 12.87 -8.40 1.86
N VAL A 51 13.53 -9.27 2.64
CA VAL A 51 14.41 -10.32 2.11
C VAL A 51 13.61 -11.34 1.28
N LEU A 52 12.37 -11.65 1.71
CA LEU A 52 11.42 -12.51 0.99
C LEU A 52 10.75 -11.83 -0.22
N GLY A 53 11.22 -10.65 -0.64
CA GLY A 53 10.80 -9.99 -1.88
C GLY A 53 9.59 -9.07 -1.74
N PHE A 54 9.07 -8.85 -0.53
CA PHE A 54 8.16 -7.73 -0.30
C PHE A 54 8.90 -6.40 -0.48
N ARG A 55 8.22 -5.41 -1.03
CA ARG A 55 8.81 -4.12 -1.38
C ARG A 55 8.15 -2.99 -0.63
N ARG A 56 8.94 -2.00 -0.24
CA ARG A 56 8.43 -0.68 0.15
C ARG A 56 7.78 -0.03 -1.07
N THR A 57 6.65 0.64 -0.88
CA THR A 57 5.98 1.40 -1.94
C THR A 57 5.60 2.79 -1.46
N SER A 58 5.89 3.79 -2.28
CA SER A 58 5.34 5.14 -2.10
C SER A 58 3.89 5.23 -2.54
N PHE A 59 3.41 4.28 -3.32
CA PHE A 59 2.06 4.24 -3.85
C PHE A 59 1.29 3.13 -3.13
N GLN A 60 0.65 3.50 -2.03
CA GLN A 60 -0.24 2.68 -1.22
C GLN A 60 -1.21 3.62 -0.51
N MET A 61 -2.44 3.15 -0.24
CA MET A 61 -3.33 3.81 0.71
C MET A 61 -2.67 3.83 2.08
N ILE A 62 -2.54 5.00 2.70
CA ILE A 62 -1.96 5.13 4.03
C ILE A 62 -3.06 5.42 5.03
N PHE A 63 -3.22 4.52 6.00
CA PHE A 63 -4.22 4.62 7.03
C PHE A 63 -3.71 5.41 8.25
N PRO A 64 -4.61 5.96 9.10
CA PRO A 64 -4.22 6.54 10.38
C PRO A 64 -3.34 5.59 11.16
N ASP A 65 -2.34 6.16 11.85
CA ASP A 65 -1.40 5.44 12.69
C ASP A 65 -0.54 4.37 11.99
N GLN A 66 -0.64 4.24 10.66
CA GLN A 66 0.24 3.38 9.89
C GLN A 66 1.67 3.94 9.95
N THR A 67 2.61 3.10 10.38
CA THR A 67 4.02 3.45 10.58
C THR A 67 4.93 2.84 9.52
N ALA A 68 4.52 1.73 8.91
CA ALA A 68 5.20 1.10 7.79
C ALA A 68 4.22 0.36 6.86
N GLY A 69 4.66 0.08 5.63
CA GLY A 69 3.88 -0.72 4.70
C GLY A 69 4.74 -1.42 3.66
N LEU A 70 4.41 -2.69 3.38
CA LEU A 70 5.09 -3.55 2.42
C LEU A 70 4.08 -4.14 1.45
N VAL A 71 4.53 -4.40 0.23
CA VAL A 71 3.69 -4.94 -0.84
C VAL A 71 4.41 -6.03 -1.62
N ARG A 72 3.69 -7.07 -2.03
CA ARG A 72 4.18 -8.10 -2.95
C ARG A 72 3.11 -8.40 -3.99
N ALA A 73 3.50 -8.39 -5.25
CA ALA A 73 2.62 -8.83 -6.33
C ALA A 73 2.44 -10.35 -6.25
N GLU A 74 1.19 -10.80 -6.33
CA GLU A 74 0.89 -12.22 -6.42
C GLU A 74 1.05 -12.69 -7.87
N HIS A 75 1.78 -13.79 -8.08
CA HIS A 75 2.23 -14.24 -9.40
C HIS A 75 1.04 -14.39 -10.38
N ASP A 76 1.20 -13.88 -11.61
CA ASP A 76 0.19 -13.89 -12.68
C ASP A 76 -1.19 -13.32 -12.31
N SER A 77 -1.28 -12.48 -11.29
CA SER A 77 -2.53 -11.86 -10.89
C SER A 77 -2.45 -10.34 -10.86
N ASP A 78 -3.60 -9.69 -11.07
CA ASP A 78 -3.76 -8.25 -10.82
C ASP A 78 -3.95 -7.96 -9.31
N LEU A 79 -3.47 -8.82 -8.42
CA LEU A 79 -3.59 -8.69 -6.97
C LEU A 79 -2.22 -8.46 -6.32
N GLU A 80 -2.25 -7.71 -5.23
CA GLU A 80 -1.09 -7.47 -4.37
C GLU A 80 -1.44 -7.80 -2.94
N THR A 81 -0.53 -8.48 -2.24
CA THR A 81 -0.57 -8.60 -0.80
C THR A 81 0.06 -7.36 -0.19
N HIS A 82 -0.69 -6.66 0.66
CA HIS A 82 -0.28 -5.48 1.41
C HIS A 82 -0.15 -5.86 2.88
N ILE A 83 0.99 -5.55 3.50
CA ILE A 83 1.24 -5.73 4.93
C ILE A 83 1.47 -4.36 5.52
N ARG A 84 0.73 -4.05 6.59
CA ARG A 84 0.68 -2.74 7.23
C ARG A 84 1.04 -2.89 8.70
N PHE A 85 1.84 -1.95 9.17
CA PHE A 85 2.29 -1.89 10.56
C PHE A 85 1.76 -0.60 11.18
N TYR A 86 1.28 -0.68 12.41
CA TYR A 86 0.65 0.44 13.12
C TYR A 86 1.40 0.79 14.40
N SER A 87 1.28 2.04 14.83
CA SER A 87 1.98 2.56 16.01
C SER A 87 1.54 1.95 17.33
N ASP A 88 0.36 1.31 17.37
CA ASP A 88 -0.16 0.61 18.54
C ASP A 88 0.23 -0.87 18.59
N GLY A 89 1.17 -1.29 17.75
CA GLY A 89 1.67 -2.65 17.69
C GLY A 89 0.91 -3.54 16.71
N VAL A 90 -0.22 -3.13 16.14
CA VAL A 90 -0.97 -3.99 15.21
C VAL A 90 -0.19 -4.21 13.91
N ILE A 91 -0.22 -5.46 13.42
CA ILE A 91 0.20 -5.86 12.09
C ILE A 91 -1.04 -6.42 11.37
N ALA A 92 -1.40 -5.83 10.23
CA ALA A 92 -2.52 -6.27 9.41
C ALA A 92 -2.03 -6.59 8.00
N ALA A 93 -2.60 -7.63 7.39
CA ALA A 93 -2.36 -7.90 5.97
C ALA A 93 -3.67 -8.02 5.20
N GLU A 94 -3.62 -7.56 3.95
CA GLU A 94 -4.73 -7.56 3.03
C GLU A 94 -4.28 -8.03 1.65
N VAL A 95 -5.18 -8.65 0.89
CA VAL A 95 -5.03 -8.77 -0.55
C VAL A 95 -5.97 -7.75 -1.18
N GLU A 96 -5.41 -6.89 -2.02
CA GLU A 96 -6.14 -5.87 -2.77
C GLU A 96 -5.74 -5.92 -4.24
N HIS A 97 -6.54 -5.27 -5.10
CA HIS A 97 -6.13 -5.15 -6.48
C HIS A 97 -4.86 -4.31 -6.59
N GLY A 98 -3.98 -4.76 -7.49
CA GLY A 98 -2.66 -4.20 -7.68
C GLY A 98 -2.71 -2.73 -8.00
N ARG A 99 -1.66 -2.03 -7.61
CA ARG A 99 -1.61 -0.57 -7.59
C ARG A 99 -1.89 0.17 -8.91
N MET A 100 -1.81 -0.54 -10.04
CA MET A 100 -2.09 0.01 -11.38
C MET A 100 -3.47 -0.39 -11.92
N SER A 101 -4.29 -1.06 -11.11
CA SER A 101 -5.63 -1.53 -11.50
C SER A 101 -6.73 -0.53 -11.12
N LEU A 102 -7.88 -0.62 -11.80
CA LEU A 102 -9.07 0.20 -11.54
C LEU A 102 -9.81 -0.10 -10.23
N GLY A 103 -9.36 -1.14 -9.54
CA GLY A 103 -9.85 -1.54 -8.22
C GLY A 103 -8.87 -1.21 -7.11
N HIS A 104 -7.74 -0.56 -7.38
CA HIS A 104 -6.75 -0.32 -6.32
C HIS A 104 -7.36 0.52 -5.19
N TRP A 105 -8.10 1.56 -5.55
CA TRP A 105 -8.72 2.45 -4.57
C TRP A 105 -10.14 2.00 -4.20
N ARG A 106 -10.93 1.58 -5.19
CA ARG A 106 -12.36 1.24 -5.04
C ARG A 106 -12.66 -0.24 -4.80
N GLY A 107 -11.69 -1.12 -5.06
CA GLY A 107 -11.89 -2.57 -5.03
C GLY A 107 -12.03 -3.14 -3.64
N GLU A 108 -12.49 -4.39 -3.60
CA GLU A 108 -12.59 -5.16 -2.37
C GLU A 108 -11.21 -5.46 -1.79
N ARG A 109 -11.15 -5.52 -0.47
CA ARG A 109 -9.96 -5.88 0.30
C ARG A 109 -10.32 -7.05 1.17
N TYR A 110 -9.50 -8.09 1.13
CA TYR A 110 -9.72 -9.28 1.94
C TYR A 110 -8.59 -9.40 2.94
N SER A 111 -8.94 -9.62 4.21
CA SER A 111 -7.93 -9.91 5.23
C SER A 111 -7.10 -11.11 4.82
N SER A 112 -5.79 -10.92 4.77
CA SER A 112 -4.80 -11.93 4.37
C SER A 112 -3.75 -12.14 5.46
N THR A 113 -4.07 -11.78 6.70
CA THR A 113 -3.18 -11.97 7.86
C THR A 113 -2.70 -13.42 8.01
N LYS A 114 -3.52 -14.39 7.59
CA LYS A 114 -3.14 -15.81 7.52
C LYS A 114 -1.98 -16.10 6.57
N ILE A 115 -1.79 -15.31 5.51
CA ILE A 115 -0.64 -15.43 4.59
C ILE A 115 0.64 -15.10 5.35
N VAL A 116 0.64 -14.02 6.15
CA VAL A 116 1.80 -13.62 6.95
C VAL A 116 2.08 -14.64 8.06
N ASP A 117 1.04 -15.17 8.70
CA ASP A 117 1.17 -16.25 9.68
C ASP A 117 1.77 -17.52 9.07
N THR A 118 1.35 -17.88 7.84
CA THR A 118 1.95 -19.00 7.10
C THR A 118 3.43 -18.74 6.80
N ILE A 119 3.79 -17.56 6.30
CA ILE A 119 5.19 -17.16 6.05
C ILE A 119 6.04 -17.31 7.32
N LEU A 120 5.48 -16.94 8.48
CA LEU A 120 6.16 -17.04 9.77
C LEU A 120 6.49 -18.49 10.16
N ASP A 121 5.64 -19.43 9.78
CA ASP A 121 5.81 -20.86 10.08
C ASP A 121 6.63 -21.61 9.02
N THR A 122 6.62 -21.17 7.77
CA THR A 122 7.26 -21.89 6.67
C THR A 122 8.59 -21.30 6.26
N GLU A 123 8.67 -19.97 6.11
CA GLU A 123 9.83 -19.27 5.54
C GLU A 123 10.70 -18.65 6.64
N LEU A 124 10.10 -18.23 7.76
CA LEU A 124 10.80 -17.59 8.88
C LEU A 124 10.96 -18.50 10.10
N ASN A 125 10.89 -19.81 9.91
CA ASN A 125 10.96 -20.79 11.01
C ASN A 125 12.31 -20.85 11.75
N TYR A 126 13.35 -20.24 11.19
CA TYR A 126 14.66 -20.07 11.82
C TYR A 126 14.66 -19.00 12.92
N LEU A 127 13.65 -18.12 12.96
CA LEU A 127 13.50 -17.16 14.04
C LEU A 127 13.17 -17.89 15.36
N PRO A 128 13.72 -17.42 16.49
CA PRO A 128 13.38 -17.96 17.82
C PRO A 128 11.87 -18.02 18.06
N SER A 129 11.40 -19.04 18.77
CA SER A 129 9.97 -19.28 18.96
C SER A 129 9.26 -18.14 19.67
N ASP A 130 9.91 -17.54 20.67
CA ASP A 130 9.45 -16.36 21.40
C ASP A 130 9.33 -15.12 20.50
N VAL A 131 10.25 -14.95 19.55
CA VAL A 131 10.17 -13.88 18.54
C VAL A 131 8.98 -14.10 17.61
N ARG A 132 8.79 -15.34 17.12
CA ARG A 132 7.64 -15.66 16.26
C ARG A 132 6.31 -15.49 17.00
N GLU A 133 6.23 -15.90 18.26
CA GLU A 133 5.03 -15.69 19.08
C GLU A 133 4.77 -14.20 19.34
N GLY A 134 5.82 -13.42 19.63
CA GLY A 134 5.73 -11.96 19.79
C GLY A 134 5.21 -11.24 18.53
N ILE A 135 5.64 -11.68 17.34
CA ILE A 135 5.11 -11.20 16.06
C ILE A 135 3.65 -11.62 15.89
N ARG A 136 3.33 -12.90 16.11
CA ARG A 136 1.99 -13.45 15.90
C ARG A 136 0.94 -12.79 16.79
N ASN A 137 1.30 -12.44 18.03
CA ASN A 137 0.40 -11.77 18.97
C ASN A 137 0.01 -10.34 18.54
N GLN A 138 0.64 -9.80 17.50
CA GLN A 138 0.33 -8.49 16.93
C GLN A 138 -0.60 -8.56 15.71
N PHE A 139 -0.92 -9.75 15.23
CA PHE A 139 -1.83 -9.94 14.10
C PHE A 139 -3.27 -9.59 14.47
N ALA A 140 -3.84 -8.61 13.78
CA ALA A 140 -5.25 -8.24 13.94
C ALA A 140 -5.87 -7.79 12.61
N VAL A 141 -7.18 -7.97 12.51
CA VAL A 141 -7.97 -7.39 11.41
C VAL A 141 -8.32 -5.95 11.78
N ARG A 142 -8.05 -5.02 10.88
CA ARG A 142 -8.48 -3.63 10.98
C ARG A 142 -9.70 -3.43 10.09
N ASP A 143 -10.72 -2.80 10.65
CA ASP A 143 -11.86 -2.33 9.87
C ASP A 143 -11.55 -0.94 9.31
N TYR A 144 -11.44 -0.86 7.99
CA TYR A 144 -11.09 0.37 7.27
C TYR A 144 -12.32 1.15 6.80
N ASP A 145 -13.55 0.64 7.01
CA ASP A 145 -14.77 1.37 6.66
C ASP A 145 -14.93 2.64 7.51
N CYS A 146 -14.36 2.66 8.71
CA CYS A 146 -14.30 3.86 9.56
C CYS A 146 -13.52 5.04 8.93
N LEU A 147 -12.72 4.79 7.89
CA LEU A 147 -11.91 5.81 7.22
C LEU A 147 -12.63 6.47 6.05
N ARG A 148 -13.78 5.93 5.63
CA ARG A 148 -14.66 6.56 4.63
C ARG A 148 -15.42 7.77 5.19
N SER A 149 -15.42 8.00 6.51
CA SER A 149 -16.34 8.94 7.18
C SER A 149 -15.70 9.99 8.11
N HIS A 150 -14.38 10.26 8.05
CA HIS A 150 -13.74 11.29 8.89
C HIS A 150 -13.25 12.56 8.15
N ASP A 151 -14.11 13.58 8.27
CA ASP A 151 -13.98 15.06 8.34
C ASP A 151 -13.06 15.95 7.44
N SER A 152 -13.77 16.63 6.52
CA SER A 152 -13.81 18.03 6.01
C SER A 152 -12.60 18.98 5.78
N GLU A 153 -11.42 18.90 6.41
CA GLU A 153 -10.34 19.91 6.17
C GLU A 153 -9.04 19.33 5.58
N ALA A 154 -8.57 18.18 6.09
CA ALA A 154 -7.47 17.45 5.46
C ALA A 154 -7.83 17.02 4.02
N ASN A 155 -9.12 16.80 3.78
CA ASN A 155 -9.66 16.47 2.47
C ASN A 155 -9.34 17.54 1.41
N LYS A 156 -9.43 18.83 1.76
CA LYS A 156 -9.15 19.92 0.82
C LYS A 156 -7.70 19.96 0.35
N TRP A 157 -6.75 19.68 1.24
CA TRP A 157 -5.31 19.71 0.91
C TRP A 157 -4.92 18.53 0.00
N SER A 158 -5.48 17.36 0.28
CA SER A 158 -5.22 16.14 -0.46
C SER A 158 -5.92 16.13 -1.82
N ILE A 159 -7.14 16.65 -1.92
CA ILE A 159 -7.82 16.92 -3.19
C ILE A 159 -6.99 17.90 -4.04
N ARG A 160 -6.48 18.99 -3.46
CA ARG A 160 -5.62 19.94 -4.19
C ARG A 160 -4.31 19.30 -4.67
N ARG A 161 -3.70 18.43 -3.87
CA ARG A 161 -2.47 17.71 -4.24
C ARG A 161 -2.73 16.66 -5.33
N ALA A 162 -3.84 15.96 -5.24
CA ALA A 162 -4.31 15.02 -6.24
C ALA A 162 -4.57 15.67 -7.59
N LEU A 163 -5.29 16.80 -7.60
CA LEU A 163 -5.53 17.59 -8.79
C LEU A 163 -4.22 18.07 -9.42
N LYS A 164 -3.20 18.40 -8.62
CA LYS A 164 -1.85 18.72 -9.12
C LYS A 164 -1.12 17.52 -9.71
N ILE A 165 -1.24 16.33 -9.12
CA ILE A 165 -0.67 15.09 -9.67
C ILE A 165 -1.37 14.73 -10.97
N ALA A 166 -2.70 14.78 -11.01
CA ALA A 166 -3.52 14.55 -12.20
C ALA A 166 -3.17 15.56 -13.31
N ALA A 167 -3.10 16.85 -13.00
CA ALA A 167 -2.73 17.90 -13.96
C ALA A 167 -1.27 17.80 -14.41
N GLY A 168 -0.35 17.41 -13.53
CA GLY A 168 1.05 17.17 -13.89
C GLY A 168 1.23 15.94 -14.79
N ALA A 169 0.45 14.88 -14.58
CA ALA A 169 0.39 13.73 -15.47
C ALA A 169 -0.19 14.10 -16.85
N SER A 170 -1.07 15.10 -16.94
CA SER A 170 -1.56 15.64 -18.21
C SER A 170 -0.50 16.45 -19.00
N VAL A 171 0.58 16.92 -18.35
CA VAL A 171 1.65 17.69 -19.01
C VAL A 171 2.76 16.78 -19.56
N VAL A 172 2.88 15.54 -19.09
CA VAL A 172 3.90 14.59 -19.56
C VAL A 172 3.45 13.78 -20.79
N THR A 173 2.17 13.86 -21.18
CA THR A 173 1.62 13.17 -22.36
C THR A 173 1.57 14.05 -23.62
N VAL A 174 2.65 14.77 -23.96
CA VAL A 174 2.88 15.18 -25.37
C VAL A 174 4.37 15.21 -25.67
N GLN A 175 4.92 14.08 -26.16
CA GLN A 175 5.90 14.04 -27.24
C GLN A 175 6.23 12.58 -27.59
N TYR A 176 5.38 11.96 -28.41
CA TYR A 176 5.85 10.92 -29.33
C TYR A 176 6.19 11.63 -30.65
N PRO A 177 7.45 11.65 -31.12
CA PRO A 177 7.71 11.99 -32.50
C PRO A 177 7.35 10.75 -33.34
N PHE A 178 6.13 10.76 -33.91
CA PHE A 178 5.85 9.95 -35.09
C PHE A 178 6.59 10.60 -36.27
N THR A 179 7.73 10.05 -36.65
CA THR A 179 8.28 10.30 -37.99
C THR A 179 7.56 9.37 -38.96
N ILE A 180 6.58 9.92 -39.68
CA ILE A 180 6.07 9.34 -40.91
C ILE A 180 7.03 9.77 -42.04
N LEU A 181 7.80 8.83 -42.58
CA LEU A 181 8.31 8.86 -43.94
C LEU A 181 7.88 7.52 -44.53
N GLY A 182 6.92 7.41 -45.43
CA GLY A 182 6.71 8.26 -46.60
C GLY A 182 7.50 7.64 -47.75
N ALA A 183 6.78 6.86 -48.57
CA ALA A 183 7.27 6.09 -49.71
C ALA A 183 8.12 6.89 -50.70
N VAL A 184 9.16 6.24 -51.25
CA VAL A 184 9.45 6.12 -52.70
C VAL A 184 10.03 4.73 -52.95
#